data_AF-A0AAU6AK45-F1
#
_entry.id   AF-A0AAU6AK45-F1
#
_cell.length_a   1.000
_cell.length_b   1.000
_cell.length_c   1.000
_cell.angle_alpha   90.00
_cell.angle_beta   90.00
_cell.angle_gamma   90.00
#
_symmetry.space_group_name_H-M   'P 1'
#
loop_
_entity.id
_entity.type
_entity.pdbx_description
1 polymer ?
#
loop_
_entity_poly.entity_id
_entity_poly.type
_entity_poly.pdbx_seq_one_letter_code
_entity_poly.pdbx_strand_id
1 'polypeptide(L)'
;MVRRAMRAGTTRLVGDDFKASHPDYFQLLRDDPRSAGAAIRTDYRAWFSRAEEYVRRRRGDVLLEAAPGSVEEFLDSALPFAADGYPVELVVLAVRAADSRLATALRYTRALQIGGTGRFTTRSGHDTCFHALADIVAVAEWHPQIAAITVIRRDGQALLRDEADGSGRAPWALAAEQLRPYTEQEAMAFLQLHHALPRHRGELDEIAALARPPDAASHAAGLHRPAATH
;
A
#
# COMPACT_ATOMS: atom_id res chain seq x y z
N MET A 1 5.28 8.81 7.97
CA MET A 1 6.16 9.68 7.17
C MET A 1 5.33 10.75 6.46
N VAL A 2 4.44 10.39 5.53
CA VAL A 2 3.51 11.33 4.87
C VAL A 2 2.75 12.20 5.87
N ARG A 3 2.19 11.63 6.95
CA ARG A 3 1.53 12.38 8.03
C ARG A 3 2.36 13.56 8.59
N ARG A 4 3.70 13.44 8.64
CA ARG A 4 4.57 14.52 9.16
C ARG A 4 4.70 15.70 8.19
N ALA A 5 4.45 15.47 6.92
CA ALA A 5 4.43 16.52 5.89
C ALA A 5 3.05 17.18 5.76
N MET A 6 2.02 16.63 6.41
CA MET A 6 0.68 17.22 6.42
C MET A 6 0.59 18.42 7.34
N ARG A 7 -0.38 19.29 7.07
CA ARG A 7 -0.69 20.44 7.93
C ARG A 7 -1.09 19.98 9.33
N ALA A 8 -0.78 20.80 10.32
CA ALA A 8 -1.26 20.57 11.68
C ALA A 8 -2.81 20.52 11.66
N GLY A 9 -3.38 19.49 12.28
CA GLY A 9 -4.83 19.28 12.29
C GLY A 9 -5.39 18.38 11.17
N THR A 10 -4.57 17.93 10.21
CA THR A 10 -5.02 16.94 9.22
C THR A 10 -5.50 15.66 9.89
N THR A 11 -6.72 15.24 9.55
CA THR A 11 -7.34 14.01 10.06
C THR A 11 -6.79 12.81 9.32
N ARG A 12 -6.23 11.83 10.03
CA ARG A 12 -5.78 10.56 9.44
C ARG A 12 -6.88 9.52 9.59
N LEU A 13 -7.29 8.92 8.48
CA LEU A 13 -8.19 7.76 8.49
C LEU A 13 -7.41 6.53 8.00
N VAL A 14 -7.45 5.45 8.77
CA VAL A 14 -6.88 4.16 8.38
C VAL A 14 -7.88 3.05 8.68
N GLY A 15 -8.08 2.13 7.75
CA GLY A 15 -9.12 1.09 7.88
C GLY A 15 -8.96 0.19 9.11
N ASP A 16 -7.73 -0.02 9.58
CA ASP A 16 -7.46 -0.86 10.76
C ASP A 16 -8.02 -0.26 12.06
N ASP A 17 -8.15 1.08 12.17
CA ASP A 17 -8.76 1.73 13.35
C ASP A 17 -10.27 1.40 13.44
N PHE A 18 -10.94 1.31 12.28
CA PHE A 18 -12.36 0.96 12.20
C PHE A 18 -12.60 -0.53 12.46
N LYS A 19 -11.69 -1.40 12.00
CA LYS A 19 -11.74 -2.82 12.34
C LYS A 19 -11.62 -3.03 13.85
N ALA A 20 -10.68 -2.35 14.50
CA ALA A 20 -10.48 -2.43 15.94
C ALA A 20 -11.71 -1.95 16.76
N SER A 21 -12.57 -1.13 16.15
CA SER A 21 -13.81 -0.64 16.75
C SER A 21 -14.97 -1.63 16.65
N HIS A 22 -14.85 -2.69 15.84
CA HIS A 22 -15.91 -3.68 15.68
C HIS A 22 -15.95 -4.64 16.88
N PRO A 23 -17.12 -4.85 17.52
CA PRO A 23 -17.22 -5.61 18.78
C PRO A 23 -16.65 -7.03 18.68
N ASP A 24 -16.86 -7.69 17.54
CA ASP A 24 -16.42 -9.07 17.34
C ASP A 24 -14.98 -9.21 16.82
N TYR A 25 -14.30 -8.11 16.44
CA TYR A 25 -13.06 -8.21 15.67
C TYR A 25 -11.94 -8.95 16.39
N PHE A 26 -11.75 -8.68 17.68
CA PHE A 26 -10.71 -9.33 18.48
C PHE A 26 -11.00 -10.80 18.78
N GLN A 27 -12.27 -11.20 18.84
CA GLN A 27 -12.65 -12.61 18.93
C GLN A 27 -12.38 -13.31 17.59
N LEU A 28 -12.83 -12.73 16.48
CA LEU A 28 -12.58 -13.24 15.14
C LEU A 28 -11.08 -13.37 14.83
N LEU A 29 -10.25 -12.41 15.28
CA LEU A 29 -8.80 -12.50 15.14
C LEU A 29 -8.17 -13.66 15.93
N ARG A 30 -8.75 -14.04 17.07
CA ARG A 30 -8.29 -15.20 17.85
C ARG A 30 -8.70 -16.52 17.18
N ASP A 31 -9.89 -16.55 16.59
CA ASP A 31 -10.45 -17.74 15.96
C ASP A 31 -9.83 -18.01 14.59
N ASP A 32 -9.75 -16.99 13.74
CA ASP A 32 -9.09 -17.05 12.44
C ASP A 32 -8.47 -15.69 12.04
N PRO A 33 -7.17 -15.49 12.34
CA PRO A 33 -6.42 -14.29 11.98
C PRO A 33 -6.42 -13.92 10.49
N ARG A 34 -6.74 -14.87 9.59
CA ARG A 34 -6.73 -14.67 8.13
C ARG A 34 -8.06 -14.15 7.61
N SER A 35 -9.17 -14.68 8.13
CA SER A 35 -10.51 -14.31 7.65
C SER A 35 -11.18 -13.19 8.46
N ALA A 36 -10.70 -12.89 9.68
CA ALA A 36 -11.30 -11.89 10.57
C ALA A 36 -11.63 -10.56 9.88
N GLY A 37 -10.69 -10.03 9.07
CA GLY A 37 -10.91 -8.77 8.35
C GLY A 37 -11.96 -8.85 7.24
N ALA A 38 -12.12 -10.02 6.61
CA ALA A 38 -13.13 -10.26 5.58
C ALA A 38 -14.53 -10.40 6.20
N ALA A 39 -14.63 -11.06 7.37
CA ALA A 39 -15.87 -11.28 8.09
C ALA A 39 -16.57 -9.97 8.48
N ILE A 40 -15.83 -8.94 8.85
CA ILE A 40 -16.36 -7.62 9.24
C ILE A 40 -16.25 -6.56 8.14
N ARG A 41 -15.93 -6.98 6.89
CA ARG A 41 -15.55 -6.04 5.82
C ARG A 41 -16.64 -5.04 5.49
N THR A 42 -17.88 -5.50 5.44
CA THR A 42 -19.05 -4.67 5.15
C THR A 42 -19.18 -3.56 6.18
N ASP A 43 -19.08 -3.89 7.47
CA ASP A 43 -19.29 -2.94 8.56
C ASP A 43 -18.18 -1.90 8.64
N TYR A 44 -16.91 -2.32 8.67
CA TYR A 44 -15.81 -1.36 8.80
C TYR A 44 -15.71 -0.45 7.57
N ARG A 45 -16.04 -0.94 6.36
CA ARG A 45 -16.07 -0.09 5.16
C ARG A 45 -17.20 0.93 5.24
N ALA A 46 -18.39 0.54 5.68
CA ALA A 46 -19.49 1.49 5.90
C ALA A 46 -19.12 2.57 6.92
N TRP A 47 -18.40 2.22 8.00
CA TRP A 47 -17.91 3.20 8.97
C TRP A 47 -16.80 4.08 8.42
N PHE A 48 -15.89 3.53 7.61
CA PHE A 48 -14.84 4.28 6.93
C PHE A 48 -15.44 5.35 6.00
N SER A 49 -16.40 4.98 5.15
CA SER A 49 -17.08 5.91 4.25
C SER A 49 -17.86 7.00 5.01
N ARG A 50 -18.49 6.67 6.15
CA ARG A 50 -19.11 7.67 7.03
C ARG A 50 -18.09 8.65 7.62
N ALA A 51 -16.89 8.18 7.93
CA ALA A 51 -15.82 9.03 8.44
C ALA A 51 -15.25 9.95 7.36
N GLU A 52 -15.05 9.44 6.13
CA GLU A 52 -14.69 10.26 4.97
C GLU A 52 -15.72 11.39 4.76
N GLU A 53 -17.00 11.04 4.71
CA GLU A 53 -18.09 12.00 4.57
C GLU A 53 -18.15 13.00 5.74
N TYR A 54 -17.89 12.55 6.96
CA TYR A 54 -17.84 13.41 8.14
C TYR A 54 -16.75 14.47 8.05
N VAL A 55 -15.55 14.10 7.58
CA VAL A 55 -14.43 15.03 7.37
C VAL A 55 -14.76 16.00 6.25
N ARG A 56 -15.29 15.50 5.12
CA ARG A 56 -15.70 16.33 3.96
C ARG A 56 -16.75 17.38 4.32
N ARG A 57 -17.83 17.00 5.01
CA ARG A 57 -18.88 17.94 5.46
C ARG A 57 -18.36 19.07 6.35
N ARG A 58 -17.23 18.83 7.03
CA ARG A 58 -16.55 19.82 7.89
C ARG A 58 -15.40 20.55 7.21
N ARG A 59 -15.15 20.27 5.92
CA ARG A 59 -14.05 20.85 5.14
C ARG A 59 -12.68 20.64 5.79
N GLY A 60 -12.49 19.50 6.48
CA GLY A 60 -11.23 19.17 7.12
C GLY A 60 -10.22 18.58 6.14
N ASP A 61 -8.93 18.87 6.33
CA ASP A 61 -7.84 18.19 5.62
C ASP A 61 -7.80 16.71 6.03
N VAL A 62 -7.58 15.81 5.07
CA VAL A 62 -7.58 14.36 5.31
C VAL A 62 -6.33 13.68 4.74
N LEU A 63 -5.82 12.68 5.46
CA LEU A 63 -4.88 11.69 4.97
C LEU A 63 -5.54 10.31 5.05
N LEU A 64 -5.82 9.71 3.90
CA LEU A 64 -6.39 8.37 3.81
C LEU A 64 -5.26 7.34 3.63
N GLU A 65 -5.13 6.41 4.57
CA GLU A 65 -4.24 5.26 4.43
C GLU A 65 -5.06 4.03 4.01
N ALA A 66 -4.94 3.66 2.74
CA ALA A 66 -5.69 2.58 2.13
C ALA A 66 -4.82 1.66 1.27
N ALA A 67 -5.31 0.45 1.03
CA ALA A 67 -4.79 -0.51 0.07
C ALA A 67 -5.99 -1.02 -0.74
N PRO A 68 -6.52 -0.21 -1.69
CA PRO A 68 -7.66 -0.59 -2.51
C PRO A 68 -7.37 -1.86 -3.30
N GLY A 69 -8.39 -2.71 -3.46
CA GLY A 69 -8.30 -3.95 -4.24
C GLY A 69 -8.57 -3.79 -5.73
N SER A 70 -8.99 -2.60 -6.17
CA SER A 70 -9.30 -2.28 -7.56
C SER A 70 -9.29 -0.77 -7.82
N VAL A 71 -9.37 -0.38 -9.10
CA VAL A 71 -9.51 1.03 -9.51
C VAL A 71 -10.82 1.63 -9.00
N GLU A 72 -11.91 0.86 -9.06
CA GLU A 72 -13.23 1.31 -8.59
C GLU A 72 -13.20 1.63 -7.10
N GLU A 73 -12.60 0.76 -6.27
CA GLU A 73 -12.47 1.03 -4.83
C GLU A 73 -11.68 2.32 -4.53
N PHE A 74 -10.67 2.63 -5.35
CA PHE A 74 -9.91 3.87 -5.24
C PHE A 74 -10.76 5.09 -5.63
N LEU A 75 -11.44 5.04 -6.79
CA LEU A 75 -12.25 6.14 -7.29
C LEU A 75 -13.47 6.42 -6.40
N ASP A 76 -14.12 5.37 -5.89
CA ASP A 76 -15.26 5.49 -4.98
C ASP A 76 -14.91 6.28 -3.70
N SER A 77 -13.67 6.17 -3.23
CA SER A 77 -13.16 6.95 -2.09
C SER A 77 -12.68 8.34 -2.53
N ALA A 78 -11.95 8.46 -3.64
CA ALA A 78 -11.28 9.69 -4.06
C ALA A 78 -12.23 10.75 -4.68
N LEU A 79 -13.12 10.35 -5.59
CA LEU A 79 -13.94 11.27 -6.38
C LEU A 79 -14.93 12.11 -5.54
N PRO A 80 -15.53 11.58 -4.45
CA PRO A 80 -16.34 12.41 -3.55
C PRO A 80 -15.57 13.58 -2.93
N PHE A 81 -14.26 13.47 -2.70
CA PHE A 81 -13.44 14.61 -2.25
C PHE A 81 -13.28 15.65 -3.36
N ALA A 82 -12.97 15.22 -4.58
CA ALA A 82 -12.84 16.13 -5.71
C ALA A 82 -14.16 16.87 -5.99
N ALA A 83 -15.30 16.19 -5.92
CA ALA A 83 -16.63 16.78 -6.08
C ALA A 83 -16.93 17.86 -5.01
N ASP A 84 -16.38 17.71 -3.81
CA ASP A 84 -16.48 18.70 -2.72
C ASP A 84 -15.40 19.79 -2.79
N GLY A 85 -14.61 19.84 -3.86
CA GLY A 85 -13.62 20.88 -4.14
C GLY A 85 -12.23 20.66 -3.52
N TYR A 86 -11.91 19.44 -3.09
CA TYR A 86 -10.58 19.11 -2.60
C TYR A 86 -9.59 18.89 -3.76
N PRO A 87 -8.34 19.38 -3.66
CA PRO A 87 -7.27 18.84 -4.48
C PRO A 87 -6.94 17.42 -3.99
N VAL A 88 -7.15 16.42 -4.84
CA VAL A 88 -6.87 15.02 -4.50
C VAL A 88 -5.46 14.66 -4.96
N GLU A 89 -4.58 14.34 -4.01
CA GLU A 89 -3.23 13.85 -4.31
C GLU A 89 -3.10 12.37 -3.94
N LEU A 90 -2.52 11.58 -4.85
CA LEU A 90 -2.21 10.17 -4.62
C LEU A 90 -0.75 10.02 -4.23
N VAL A 91 -0.48 9.52 -3.02
CA VAL A 91 0.88 9.16 -2.59
C VAL A 91 1.03 7.64 -2.62
N VAL A 92 1.94 7.16 -3.46
CA VAL A 92 2.14 5.75 -3.75
C VAL A 92 3.43 5.26 -3.10
N LEU A 93 3.32 4.22 -2.28
CA LEU A 93 4.49 3.54 -1.72
C LEU A 93 4.99 2.48 -2.72
N ALA A 94 6.10 2.78 -3.39
CA ALA A 94 6.76 1.85 -4.30
C ALA A 94 7.72 0.94 -3.53
N VAL A 95 7.38 -0.34 -3.47
CA VAL A 95 8.16 -1.39 -2.79
C VAL A 95 8.07 -2.68 -3.59
N ARG A 96 9.14 -3.48 -3.56
CA ARG A 96 9.15 -4.83 -4.16
C ARG A 96 8.12 -5.71 -3.46
N ALA A 97 7.50 -6.63 -4.21
CA ALA A 97 6.49 -7.54 -3.68
C ALA A 97 7.01 -8.37 -2.49
N ALA A 98 8.25 -8.85 -2.58
CA ALA A 98 8.89 -9.61 -1.51
C ALA A 98 9.02 -8.79 -0.22
N ASP A 99 9.51 -7.56 -0.30
CA ASP A 99 9.66 -6.65 0.85
C ASP A 99 8.30 -6.34 1.50
N SER A 100 7.27 -6.14 0.68
CA SER A 100 5.90 -5.91 1.15
C SER A 100 5.35 -7.12 1.90
N ARG A 101 5.46 -8.33 1.33
CA ARG A 101 5.02 -9.57 1.98
C ARG A 101 5.83 -9.88 3.25
N LEU A 102 7.14 -9.63 3.25
CA LEU A 102 7.96 -9.78 4.45
C LEU A 102 7.50 -8.83 5.56
N ALA A 103 7.17 -7.58 5.22
CA ALA A 103 6.67 -6.60 6.17
C ALA A 103 5.35 -7.00 6.82
N THR A 104 4.41 -7.59 6.06
CA THR A 104 3.13 -8.06 6.61
C THR A 104 3.34 -9.21 7.59
N ALA A 105 4.25 -10.15 7.28
CA ALA A 105 4.62 -11.25 8.16
C ALA A 105 5.32 -10.78 9.44
N LEU A 106 6.24 -9.81 9.34
CA LEU A 106 6.90 -9.19 10.49
C LEU A 106 5.91 -8.47 11.40
N ARG A 107 4.95 -7.72 10.83
CA ARG A 107 3.90 -7.04 11.61
C ARG A 107 3.05 -8.04 12.38
N TYR A 108 2.65 -9.14 11.73
CA TYR A 108 1.90 -10.21 12.38
C TYR A 108 2.68 -10.85 13.53
N THR A 109 3.93 -11.26 13.26
CA THR A 109 4.81 -11.90 14.26
C THR A 109 5.03 -10.98 15.46
N ARG A 110 5.28 -9.68 15.22
CA ARG A 110 5.47 -8.70 16.28
C ARG A 110 4.23 -8.54 17.15
N ALA A 111 3.04 -8.53 16.55
CA ALA A 111 1.79 -8.45 17.30
C ALA A 111 1.63 -9.64 18.26
N LEU A 112 2.00 -10.85 17.83
CA LEU A 112 1.99 -12.04 18.69
C LEU A 112 3.05 -11.98 19.79
N GLN A 113 4.26 -11.50 19.48
CA GLN A 113 5.36 -11.42 20.46
C GLN A 113 5.05 -10.50 21.64
N ILE A 114 4.28 -9.45 21.43
CA ILE A 114 3.85 -8.53 22.50
C ILE A 114 2.55 -8.96 23.20
N GLY A 115 2.09 -10.20 22.96
CA GLY A 115 0.87 -10.75 23.56
C GLY A 115 -0.44 -10.22 22.98
N GLY A 116 -0.39 -9.52 21.84
CA GLY A 116 -1.57 -9.01 21.14
C GLY A 116 -2.14 -9.98 20.10
N THR A 117 -3.25 -9.58 19.49
CA THR A 117 -3.83 -10.25 18.32
C THR A 117 -3.33 -9.58 17.03
N GLY A 118 -2.78 -10.36 16.10
CA GLY A 118 -2.34 -9.87 14.80
C GLY A 118 -3.23 -10.37 13.67
N ARG A 119 -3.53 -9.53 12.68
CA ARG A 119 -4.07 -10.01 11.40
C ARG A 119 -2.95 -10.61 10.55
N PHE A 120 -3.16 -11.81 10.04
CA PHE A 120 -2.29 -12.38 9.03
C PHE A 120 -2.79 -11.98 7.63
N THR A 121 -1.95 -11.30 6.85
CA THR A 121 -2.33 -10.94 5.47
C THR A 121 -2.07 -12.13 4.56
N THR A 122 -3.12 -12.72 4.00
CA THR A 122 -2.98 -13.84 3.06
C THR A 122 -2.25 -13.40 1.79
N ARG A 123 -1.57 -14.33 1.12
CA ARG A 123 -0.95 -14.08 -0.20
C ARG A 123 -1.95 -13.49 -1.19
N SER A 124 -3.10 -14.14 -1.38
CA SER A 124 -4.12 -13.66 -2.31
C SER A 124 -4.60 -12.24 -1.97
N GLY A 125 -4.85 -11.94 -0.69
CA GLY A 125 -5.27 -10.60 -0.27
C GLY A 125 -4.18 -9.53 -0.47
N HIS A 126 -2.90 -9.90 -0.31
CA HIS A 126 -1.79 -9.03 -0.65
C HIS A 126 -1.72 -8.79 -2.17
N ASP A 127 -1.72 -9.87 -2.95
CA ASP A 127 -1.49 -9.83 -4.41
C ASP A 127 -2.61 -9.06 -5.12
N THR A 128 -3.86 -9.17 -4.65
CA THR A 128 -4.98 -8.35 -5.16
C THR A 128 -4.68 -6.85 -5.05
N CYS A 129 -4.35 -6.35 -3.86
CA CYS A 129 -4.04 -4.93 -3.65
C CYS A 129 -2.74 -4.52 -4.34
N PHE A 130 -1.74 -5.40 -4.36
CA PHE A 130 -0.43 -5.11 -4.95
C PHE A 130 -0.52 -4.93 -6.46
N HIS A 131 -1.27 -5.79 -7.16
CA HIS A 131 -1.46 -5.67 -8.61
C HIS A 131 -2.38 -4.52 -8.97
N ALA A 132 -3.47 -4.30 -8.21
CA ALA A 132 -4.38 -3.18 -8.44
C ALA A 132 -3.69 -1.81 -8.37
N LEU A 133 -2.58 -1.70 -7.61
CA LEU A 133 -1.84 -0.45 -7.50
C LEU A 133 -1.31 0.06 -8.83
N ALA A 134 -0.85 -0.83 -9.72
CA ALA A 134 -0.36 -0.45 -11.04
C ALA A 134 -1.48 0.15 -11.89
N ASP A 135 -2.65 -0.49 -11.90
CA ASP A 135 -3.83 -0.03 -12.62
C ASP A 135 -4.36 1.30 -12.06
N ILE A 136 -4.36 1.45 -10.73
CA ILE A 136 -4.75 2.69 -10.05
C ILE A 136 -3.85 3.84 -10.46
N VAL A 137 -2.53 3.65 -10.44
CA VAL A 137 -1.59 4.72 -10.82
C VAL A 137 -1.75 5.08 -12.30
N ALA A 138 -1.93 4.07 -13.16
CA ALA A 138 -2.18 4.30 -14.58
C ALA A 138 -3.47 5.09 -14.82
N VAL A 139 -4.58 4.76 -14.13
CA VAL A 139 -5.84 5.50 -14.28
C VAL A 139 -5.74 6.89 -13.67
N ALA A 140 -5.15 7.01 -12.47
CA ALA A 140 -5.03 8.27 -11.76
C ALA A 140 -4.24 9.32 -12.55
N GLU A 141 -3.21 8.91 -13.29
CA GLU A 141 -2.34 9.82 -14.05
C GLU A 141 -3.08 10.53 -15.20
N TRP A 142 -4.18 9.95 -15.67
CA TRP A 142 -5.02 10.51 -16.74
C TRP A 142 -6.34 11.09 -16.22
N HIS A 143 -6.59 10.98 -14.91
CA HIS A 143 -7.89 11.32 -14.35
C HIS A 143 -7.93 12.82 -13.96
N PRO A 144 -8.84 13.63 -14.54
CA PRO A 144 -8.81 15.10 -14.40
C PRO A 144 -9.09 15.61 -12.97
N GLN A 145 -9.56 14.74 -12.08
CA GLN A 145 -9.83 15.07 -10.67
C GLN A 145 -8.67 14.71 -9.73
N ILE A 146 -7.61 14.10 -10.25
CA ILE A 146 -6.38 13.82 -9.48
C ILE A 146 -5.39 14.94 -9.78
N ALA A 147 -4.97 15.65 -8.74
CA ALA A 147 -4.12 16.84 -8.87
C ALA A 147 -2.63 16.50 -8.98
N ALA A 148 -2.20 15.41 -8.33
CA ALA A 148 -0.83 14.95 -8.40
C ALA A 148 -0.68 13.50 -7.95
N ILE A 149 0.37 12.86 -8.44
CA ILE A 149 0.83 11.55 -7.99
C ILE A 149 2.27 11.68 -7.48
N THR A 150 2.51 11.23 -6.26
CA THR A 150 3.86 11.18 -5.68
C THR A 150 4.25 9.74 -5.40
N VAL A 151 5.31 9.26 -6.05
CA VAL A 151 5.85 7.91 -5.84
C VAL A 151 6.99 8.00 -4.85
N ILE A 152 6.91 7.25 -3.75
CA ILE A 152 7.90 7.26 -2.66
C ILE A 152 8.41 5.86 -2.33
N ARG A 153 9.64 5.78 -1.85
CA ARG A 153 10.20 4.58 -1.20
C ARG A 153 9.79 4.51 0.27
N ARG A 154 10.04 3.34 0.86
CA ARG A 154 9.73 3.06 2.28
C ARG A 154 10.53 3.89 3.27
N ASP A 155 11.76 4.27 2.92
CA ASP A 155 12.61 5.18 3.70
C ASP A 155 12.13 6.64 3.62
N GLY A 156 11.25 6.94 2.66
CA GLY A 156 10.66 8.24 2.43
C GLY A 156 11.32 9.10 1.38
N GLN A 157 12.26 8.53 0.64
CA GLN A 157 12.75 9.16 -0.57
C GLN A 157 11.62 9.27 -1.59
N ALA A 158 11.35 10.49 -2.07
CA ALA A 158 10.49 10.71 -3.22
C ALA A 158 11.25 10.33 -4.50
N LEU A 159 10.66 9.44 -5.30
CA LEU A 159 11.19 9.02 -6.60
C LEU A 159 10.66 9.91 -7.73
N LEU A 160 9.40 10.32 -7.62
CA LEU A 160 8.72 11.14 -8.60
C LEU A 160 7.61 11.94 -7.90
N ARG A 161 7.41 13.17 -8.36
CA ARG A 161 6.12 13.85 -8.29
C ARG A 161 5.70 14.20 -9.71
N ASP A 162 4.45 13.91 -10.03
CA ASP A 162 3.81 14.12 -11.32
C ASP A 162 2.50 14.86 -11.08
N GLU A 163 2.18 15.87 -11.90
CA GLU A 163 0.93 16.64 -11.76
C GLU A 163 -0.26 15.97 -12.47
N ALA A 164 -0.19 14.64 -12.67
CA ALA A 164 -1.17 13.84 -13.39
C ALA A 164 -1.41 14.37 -14.81
N ASP A 165 -0.30 14.58 -15.54
CA ASP A 165 -0.29 15.15 -16.89
C ASP A 165 -0.44 14.11 -18.01
N GLY A 166 -0.63 12.83 -17.65
CA GLY A 166 -0.71 11.72 -18.60
C GLY A 166 0.63 11.33 -19.23
N SER A 167 1.77 11.74 -18.67
CA SER A 167 3.09 11.46 -19.27
C SER A 167 3.57 10.01 -19.18
N GLY A 168 2.89 9.13 -18.43
CA GLY A 168 3.32 7.75 -18.18
C GLY A 168 4.43 7.62 -17.13
N ARG A 169 4.86 8.72 -16.52
CA ARG A 169 6.02 8.77 -15.61
C ARG A 169 5.71 8.12 -14.27
N ALA A 170 4.50 8.28 -13.73
CA ALA A 170 4.13 7.71 -12.44
C ALA A 170 4.02 6.18 -12.48
N PRO A 171 3.32 5.57 -13.45
CA PRO A 171 3.34 4.12 -13.65
C PRO A 171 4.75 3.59 -13.88
N TRP A 172 5.57 4.28 -14.68
CA TRP A 172 6.95 3.88 -14.92
C TRP A 172 7.79 3.90 -13.64
N ALA A 173 7.71 4.96 -12.83
CA ALA A 173 8.48 5.09 -11.59
C ALA A 173 8.09 4.03 -10.57
N LEU A 174 6.79 3.71 -10.45
CA LEU A 174 6.30 2.62 -9.63
C LEU A 174 6.87 1.28 -10.09
N ALA A 175 6.72 0.95 -11.38
CA ALA A 175 7.19 -0.31 -11.95
C ALA A 175 8.71 -0.47 -11.83
N ALA A 176 9.47 0.61 -12.10
CA ALA A 176 10.91 0.62 -12.01
C ALA A 176 11.42 0.29 -10.60
N GLU A 177 10.76 0.79 -9.55
CA GLU A 177 11.13 0.45 -8.17
C GLU A 177 10.63 -0.94 -7.75
N GLN A 178 9.43 -1.34 -8.17
CA GLN A 178 8.88 -2.68 -7.87
C GLN A 178 9.71 -3.81 -8.50
N LEU A 179 10.30 -3.57 -9.67
CA LEU A 179 11.13 -4.52 -10.41
C LEU A 179 12.63 -4.31 -10.18
N ARG A 180 13.01 -3.33 -9.34
CA ARG A 180 14.42 -3.03 -9.08
C ARG A 180 15.13 -4.25 -8.47
N PRO A 181 16.27 -4.69 -9.03
CA PRO A 181 17.07 -5.74 -8.42
C PRO A 181 17.49 -5.40 -6.98
N TYR A 182 17.61 -6.42 -6.15
CA TYR A 182 18.23 -6.29 -4.82
C TYR A 182 19.72 -6.02 -4.98
N THR A 183 20.24 -5.10 -4.17
CA THR A 183 21.68 -5.08 -3.87
C THR A 183 22.03 -6.25 -2.95
N GLU A 184 23.29 -6.63 -2.87
CA GLU A 184 23.75 -7.67 -1.94
C GLU A 184 23.38 -7.35 -0.48
N GLN A 185 23.53 -6.08 -0.08
CA GLN A 185 23.18 -5.62 1.25
C GLN A 185 21.68 -5.72 1.52
N GLU A 186 20.84 -5.32 0.56
CA GLU A 186 19.38 -5.44 0.68
C GLU A 186 18.95 -6.91 0.77
N ALA A 187 19.52 -7.78 -0.08
CA ALA A 187 19.24 -9.21 -0.06
C ALA A 187 19.65 -9.85 1.27
N MET A 188 20.83 -9.49 1.81
CA MET A 188 21.30 -9.98 3.11
C MET A 188 20.36 -9.54 4.25
N ALA A 189 19.99 -8.26 4.29
CA ALA A 189 19.07 -7.73 5.30
C ALA A 189 17.68 -8.40 5.21
N PHE A 190 17.17 -8.59 3.99
CA PHE A 190 15.94 -9.31 3.74
C PHE A 190 16.02 -10.75 4.29
N LEU A 191 17.09 -11.49 3.96
CA LEU A 191 17.26 -12.88 4.40
C LEU A 191 17.39 -12.99 5.92
N GLN A 192 18.09 -12.04 6.58
CA GLN A 192 18.19 -11.99 8.03
C GLN A 192 16.81 -11.84 8.70
N LEU A 193 16.01 -10.88 8.22
CA LEU A 193 14.65 -10.66 8.73
C LEU A 193 13.73 -11.85 8.44
N HIS A 194 13.85 -12.44 7.25
CA HIS A 194 13.11 -13.63 6.86
C HIS A 194 13.43 -14.83 7.78
N HIS A 195 14.70 -15.04 8.12
CA HIS A 195 15.14 -16.13 8.99
C HIS A 195 14.64 -15.97 10.44
N ALA A 196 14.42 -14.73 10.89
CA ALA A 196 13.91 -14.43 12.21
C ALA A 196 12.40 -14.69 12.36
N LEU A 197 11.67 -15.01 11.29
CA LEU A 197 10.24 -15.31 11.33
C LEU A 197 10.02 -16.78 11.77
N PRO A 198 9.42 -17.02 12.95
CA PRO A 198 9.51 -18.32 13.61
C PRO A 198 8.58 -19.40 13.03
N ARG A 199 7.51 -19.05 12.30
CA ARG A 199 6.53 -19.99 11.69
C ARG A 199 5.85 -19.38 10.45
N HIS A 200 5.25 -20.23 9.59
CA HIS A 200 4.69 -19.99 8.23
C HIS A 200 5.62 -20.31 7.03
N ARG A 201 6.53 -21.29 7.17
CA ARG A 201 7.58 -21.67 6.18
C ARG A 201 7.13 -21.68 4.71
N GLY A 202 6.04 -22.38 4.36
CA GLY A 202 5.64 -22.50 2.95
C GLY A 202 5.32 -21.17 2.24
N GLU A 203 4.67 -20.22 2.92
CA GLU A 203 4.37 -18.90 2.33
C GLU A 203 5.57 -17.95 2.38
N LEU A 204 6.48 -18.16 3.33
CA LEU A 204 7.71 -17.39 3.50
C LEU A 204 8.80 -17.82 2.50
N ASP A 205 8.89 -19.12 2.18
CA ASP A 205 9.82 -19.64 1.19
C ASP A 205 9.55 -19.07 -0.22
N GLU A 206 8.28 -18.87 -0.58
CA GLU A 206 7.88 -18.18 -1.82
C GLU A 206 8.31 -16.70 -1.83
N ILE A 207 8.32 -16.05 -0.65
CA ILE A 207 8.75 -14.65 -0.51
C ILE A 207 10.26 -14.56 -0.72
N ALA A 208 11.05 -15.52 -0.22
CA ALA A 208 12.48 -15.58 -0.47
C ALA A 208 12.83 -15.84 -1.94
N ALA A 209 12.02 -16.61 -2.68
CA ALA A 209 12.20 -16.81 -4.12
C ALA A 209 12.09 -15.50 -4.92
N LEU A 210 11.25 -14.56 -4.47
CA LEU A 210 11.07 -13.24 -5.08
C LEU A 210 12.20 -12.24 -4.75
N ALA A 211 13.07 -12.56 -3.80
CA ALA A 211 14.15 -11.68 -3.34
C ALA A 211 15.55 -12.10 -3.83
N ARG A 212 15.62 -12.96 -4.85
CA ARG A 212 16.91 -13.38 -5.39
C ARG A 212 17.54 -12.24 -6.20
N PRO A 213 18.80 -11.88 -5.94
CA PRO A 213 19.53 -11.04 -6.87
C PRO A 213 19.57 -11.76 -8.24
N PRO A 214 19.51 -11.03 -9.36
CA PRO A 214 19.68 -11.67 -10.65
C PRO A 214 21.02 -12.39 -10.69
N ASP A 215 21.06 -13.57 -11.31
CA ASP A 215 22.34 -14.18 -11.68
C ASP A 215 23.14 -13.13 -12.45
N ALA A 216 24.45 -13.03 -12.18
CA ALA A 216 25.34 -12.05 -12.82
C ALA A 216 25.30 -12.06 -14.37
N ALA A 217 24.64 -13.06 -14.97
CA ALA A 217 24.50 -13.27 -16.41
C ALA A 217 23.17 -12.76 -17.04
N SER A 218 22.19 -12.24 -16.29
CA SER A 218 20.92 -11.76 -16.88
C SER A 218 20.71 -10.27 -16.67
N HIS A 219 21.18 -9.47 -17.62
CA HIS A 219 20.84 -8.06 -17.74
C HIS A 219 19.99 -7.80 -19.00
N ALA A 220 19.01 -6.91 -18.81
CA ALA A 220 18.26 -6.15 -19.81
C ALA A 220 17.13 -6.87 -20.58
N ALA A 221 15.91 -6.81 -20.01
CA ALA A 221 14.69 -6.60 -20.79
C ALA A 221 13.96 -5.38 -20.20
N GLY A 222 13.88 -4.31 -21.00
CA GLY A 222 13.75 -2.94 -20.51
C GLY A 222 12.31 -2.44 -20.30
N LEU A 223 12.13 -1.68 -19.22
CA LEU A 223 11.09 -0.65 -19.14
C LEU A 223 11.61 0.59 -19.88
N HIS A 224 11.09 0.87 -21.08
CA HIS A 224 11.43 2.12 -21.77
C HIS A 224 10.94 3.31 -20.93
N ARG A 225 11.88 4.18 -20.53
CA ARG A 225 11.56 5.43 -19.84
C ARG A 225 10.72 6.32 -20.77
N PRO A 226 9.56 6.83 -20.34
CA PRO A 226 8.81 7.79 -21.14
C PRO A 226 9.66 9.03 -21.42
N ALA A 227 9.55 9.56 -22.64
CA ALA A 227 10.29 10.74 -23.06
C ALA A 227 9.86 11.96 -22.22
N ALA A 228 10.82 12.80 -21.84
CA ALA A 228 10.49 14.08 -21.21
C ALA A 228 9.88 15.00 -22.27
N THR A 229 8.56 15.19 -22.24
CA THR A 229 7.91 16.28 -22.97
C THR A 229 8.23 17.59 -22.24
N HIS A 230 8.94 18.48 -22.95
CA HIS A 230 9.27 19.85 -22.54
C HIS A 230 8.14 20.81 -22.85
#